data_AF-A0A939UKT3-F1
#
_entry.id   AF-A0A939UKT3-F1
#
_cell.length_a   1.000
_cell.length_b   1.000
_cell.length_c   1.000
_cell.angle_alpha   90.00
_cell.angle_beta   90.00
_cell.angle_gamma   90.00
#
_symmetry.space_group_name_H-M   'P 1'
#
loop_
_entity.id
_entity.type
_entity.pdbx_description
1 polymer ?
#
loop_
_entity_poly.entity_id
_entity_poly.type
_entity_poly.pdbx_seq_one_letter_code
_entity_poly.pdbx_strand_id
1 'polypeptide(L)'
;MKKFLQAAATLLFCQLICAPIFCRPIKKQSNDQTAFNDINMVQFKASQPEAEYDIFTIGETTQSYTAERFVQPFSMNAYETTYNLWYIGRIYAEQNGYTFANPGQEGSGGKRGAAPTALGNYQPVTMISWYDAVVWCNA
;
A
#
# COMPACT_ATOMS: atom_id res chain seq x y z
N MET A 1 -16.45 46.33 45.98
CA MET A 1 -17.06 46.44 47.33
C MET A 1 -18.57 46.54 47.19
N LYS A 2 -19.32 45.92 48.12
CA LYS A 2 -20.79 45.62 48.17
C LYS A 2 -21.09 44.22 47.58
N LYS A 3 -21.01 43.10 48.32
CA LYS A 3 -21.67 42.59 49.56
C LYS A 3 -23.04 41.92 49.31
N PHE A 4 -23.27 40.83 50.06
CA PHE A 4 -24.50 40.12 50.46
C PHE A 4 -24.81 38.82 49.68
N LEU A 5 -24.57 37.63 50.27
CA LEU A 5 -25.42 36.83 51.22
C LEU A 5 -26.52 36.08 50.45
N GLN A 6 -26.96 34.84 50.71
CA GLN A 6 -26.86 33.91 51.86
C GLN A 6 -27.32 32.51 51.38
N ALA A 7 -26.88 31.50 52.13
CA ALA A 7 -27.22 30.07 52.19
C ALA A 7 -28.65 29.57 51.92
N ALA A 8 -28.73 28.26 51.59
CA ALA A 8 -29.67 27.21 52.06
C ALA A 8 -29.79 26.12 50.96
N ALA A 9 -30.04 24.83 51.15
CA ALA A 9 -30.04 23.89 52.27
C ALA A 9 -30.34 22.50 51.66
N THR A 10 -29.64 21.46 52.14
CA THR A 10 -30.12 20.08 52.44
C THR A 10 -31.13 19.35 51.51
N LEU A 11 -30.77 18.14 51.01
CA LEU A 11 -31.40 16.82 51.30
C LEU A 11 -31.23 15.76 50.16
N LEU A 12 -31.32 14.48 50.57
CA LEU A 12 -31.40 13.21 49.80
C LEU A 12 -30.05 12.59 49.40
N PHE A 13 -29.38 11.80 50.26
CA PHE A 13 -29.72 10.44 50.73
C PHE A 13 -29.96 9.42 49.60
N CYS A 14 -28.98 8.50 49.47
CA CYS A 14 -29.14 7.07 49.20
C CYS A 14 -29.91 6.67 47.93
N GLN A 15 -29.19 6.22 46.89
CA GLN A 15 -29.46 4.94 46.22
C GLN A 15 -28.17 4.35 45.62
N LEU A 16 -27.69 3.30 46.27
CA LEU A 16 -26.85 2.24 45.71
C LEU A 16 -27.69 1.44 44.70
N ILE A 17 -27.36 1.47 43.40
CA ILE A 17 -27.75 0.40 42.47
C ILE A 17 -26.63 0.17 41.45
N CYS A 18 -25.86 -0.89 41.69
CA CYS A 18 -25.40 -1.88 40.72
C CYS A 18 -25.34 -1.42 39.24
N ALA A 19 -24.19 -0.89 38.80
CA ALA A 19 -23.92 -0.76 37.37
C ALA A 19 -23.54 -2.16 36.84
N PRO A 20 -24.27 -2.71 35.84
CA PRO A 20 -23.91 -3.98 35.27
C PRO A 20 -22.54 -3.85 34.59
N ILE A 21 -21.67 -4.82 34.83
CA ILE A 21 -20.48 -5.06 34.02
C ILE A 21 -20.99 -5.24 32.60
N PHE A 22 -21.00 -4.17 31.81
CA PHE A 22 -21.11 -4.27 30.37
C PHE A 22 -19.87 -5.05 29.94
N CYS A 23 -20.03 -6.35 29.72
CA CYS A 23 -19.14 -7.13 28.91
C CYS A 23 -19.18 -6.46 27.53
N ARG A 24 -18.26 -5.52 27.29
CA ARG A 24 -18.07 -4.95 25.95
C ARG A 24 -17.77 -6.16 25.07
N PRO A 25 -18.56 -6.41 24.01
CA PRO A 25 -18.15 -7.43 23.05
C PRO A 25 -16.75 -7.05 22.58
N ILE A 26 -15.82 -8.01 22.66
CA ILE A 26 -14.53 -7.89 22.01
C ILE A 26 -14.86 -7.64 20.54
N LYS A 27 -14.73 -6.39 20.10
CA LYS A 27 -14.76 -6.10 18.68
C LYS A 27 -13.53 -6.82 18.13
N LYS A 28 -13.76 -7.81 17.26
CA LYS A 28 -12.73 -8.35 16.37
C LYS A 28 -11.97 -7.15 15.83
N GLN A 29 -10.66 -7.08 16.06
CA GLN A 29 -9.83 -6.17 15.29
C GLN A 29 -10.11 -6.52 13.84
N SER A 30 -10.74 -5.62 13.09
CA SER A 30 -10.88 -5.76 11.64
C SER A 30 -9.51 -5.52 11.05
N ASN A 31 -8.61 -6.47 11.23
CA ASN A 31 -7.42 -6.56 10.43
C ASN A 31 -7.82 -7.28 9.15
N ASP A 32 -8.53 -6.56 8.28
CA ASP A 32 -8.78 -6.99 6.92
C ASP A 32 -7.52 -6.71 6.09
N GLN A 33 -6.45 -7.45 6.42
CA GLN A 33 -5.21 -7.50 5.65
C GLN A 33 -5.00 -8.92 5.09
N THR A 34 -6.09 -9.67 4.90
CA THR A 34 -6.07 -11.03 4.33
C THR A 34 -6.47 -11.09 2.85
N ALA A 35 -6.83 -9.96 2.24
CA ALA A 35 -7.10 -9.86 0.82
C ALA A 35 -5.85 -9.35 0.08
N PHE A 36 -5.56 -9.96 -1.08
CA PHE A 36 -4.49 -9.50 -1.95
C PHE A 36 -4.75 -8.06 -2.41
N ASN A 37 -3.73 -7.21 -2.33
CA ASN A 37 -3.75 -5.84 -2.83
C ASN A 37 -2.74 -5.73 -3.97
N ASP A 38 -3.16 -5.18 -5.12
CA ASP A 38 -2.28 -5.03 -6.29
C ASP A 38 -1.09 -4.09 -6.02
N ILE A 39 -1.30 -3.05 -5.20
CA ILE A 39 -0.25 -2.12 -4.75
C ILE A 39 -0.05 -2.27 -3.25
N ASN A 40 1.08 -2.87 -2.88
CA ASN A 40 1.57 -3.02 -1.52
C ASN A 40 3.03 -2.54 -1.46
N MET A 41 3.23 -1.26 -1.16
CA MET A 41 4.54 -0.63 -1.17
C MET A 41 5.34 -0.97 0.10
N VAL A 42 6.46 -1.67 -0.09
CA VAL A 42 7.47 -1.94 0.94
C VAL A 42 8.43 -0.77 1.02
N GLN A 43 8.69 -0.31 2.24
CA GLN A 43 9.56 0.84 2.52
C GLN A 43 10.96 0.37 2.90
N PHE A 44 11.97 0.87 2.20
CA PHE A 44 13.39 0.66 2.49
C PHE A 44 13.94 1.95 3.11
N LYS A 45 14.14 1.92 4.43
CA LYS A 45 14.65 3.06 5.20
C LYS A 45 16.18 2.98 5.31
N ALA A 46 16.81 4.14 5.50
CA ALA A 46 18.22 4.21 5.83
C ALA A 46 18.51 3.42 7.12
N SER A 47 19.65 2.75 7.15
CA SER A 47 20.10 1.94 8.30
C SER A 47 20.28 2.76 9.58
N GLN A 48 20.63 4.03 9.44
CA GLN A 48 20.73 5.00 10.53
C GLN A 48 19.73 6.15 10.32
N PRO A 49 19.10 6.69 11.38
CA PRO A 49 18.07 7.72 11.24
C PRO A 49 18.52 9.03 10.58
N GLU A 50 19.82 9.32 10.63
CA GLU A 50 20.42 10.56 10.11
C GLU A 50 21.17 10.34 8.78
N ALA A 51 21.27 9.09 8.29
CA ALA A 51 21.96 8.81 7.05
C ALA A 51 21.09 9.16 5.83
N GLU A 52 21.65 9.94 4.91
CA GLU A 52 20.99 10.31 3.65
C GLU A 52 20.91 9.13 2.66
N TYR A 53 21.88 8.22 2.72
CA TYR A 53 22.00 7.06 1.84
C TYR A 53 22.62 5.88 2.58
N ASP A 54 22.30 4.67 2.11
CA ASP A 54 23.00 3.44 2.47
C ASP A 54 23.93 3.01 1.32
N ILE A 55 24.97 2.23 1.66
CA ILE A 55 25.94 1.72 0.69
C ILE A 55 25.74 0.22 0.53
N PHE A 56 25.59 -0.23 -0.71
CA PHE A 56 25.42 -1.64 -1.07
C PHE A 56 26.47 -2.07 -2.08
N THR A 57 27.04 -3.26 -1.88
CA THR A 57 27.96 -3.89 -2.84
C THR A 57 27.17 -4.83 -3.75
N ILE A 58 27.04 -4.49 -5.03
CA ILE A 58 26.33 -5.34 -5.99
C ILE A 58 27.25 -6.47 -6.46
N GLY A 59 26.73 -7.70 -6.47
CA GLY A 59 27.43 -8.87 -6.98
C GLY A 59 28.37 -9.54 -5.98
N GLU A 60 28.36 -9.10 -4.71
CA GLU A 60 29.15 -9.73 -3.65
C GLU A 60 28.89 -11.24 -3.63
N THR A 61 29.96 -12.04 -3.55
CA THR A 61 29.96 -13.51 -3.57
C THR A 61 29.47 -14.21 -4.85
N THR A 62 28.92 -13.47 -5.84
CA THR A 62 28.30 -14.08 -7.03
C THR A 62 29.00 -13.71 -8.34
N GLN A 63 29.57 -12.50 -8.43
CA GLN A 63 30.17 -11.97 -9.66
C GLN A 63 31.67 -11.70 -9.46
N SER A 64 32.44 -11.78 -10.54
CA SER A 64 33.89 -11.48 -10.51
C SER A 64 34.20 -9.98 -10.39
N TYR A 65 33.24 -9.13 -10.73
CA TYR A 65 33.32 -7.69 -10.58
C TYR A 65 32.24 -7.24 -9.62
N THR A 66 32.65 -6.56 -8.56
CA THR A 66 31.76 -5.94 -7.59
C THR A 66 31.89 -4.43 -7.65
N ALA A 67 30.82 -3.73 -7.29
CA ALA A 67 30.83 -2.28 -7.23
C ALA A 67 29.91 -1.77 -6.12
N GLU A 68 30.37 -0.74 -5.43
CA GLU A 68 29.60 -0.06 -4.38
C GLU A 68 28.62 0.94 -4.99
N ARG A 69 27.41 1.00 -4.45
CA ARG A 69 26.35 1.92 -4.85
C ARG A 69 25.72 2.59 -3.65
N PHE A 70 25.42 3.87 -3.82
CA PHE A 70 24.74 4.70 -2.85
C PHE A 70 23.26 4.70 -3.19
N VAL A 71 22.42 4.29 -2.24
CA VAL A 71 20.96 4.17 -2.43
C VAL A 71 20.26 4.98 -1.37
N GLN A 72 19.47 5.95 -1.80
CA GLN A 72 18.60 6.73 -0.92
C GLN A 72 17.35 5.91 -0.54
N PRO A 73 16.69 6.19 0.59
CA PRO A 73 15.46 5.52 0.97
C PRO A 73 14.39 5.59 -0.13
N PHE A 74 13.76 4.46 -0.41
CA PHE A 74 12.74 4.36 -1.45
C PHE A 74 11.68 3.32 -1.10
N SER A 75 10.63 3.28 -1.92
CA SER A 75 9.55 2.30 -1.79
C SER A 75 9.46 1.46 -3.06
N MET A 76 9.19 0.17 -2.91
CA MET A 76 8.97 -0.73 -4.04
C MET A 76 7.74 -1.59 -3.80
N ASN A 77 6.98 -1.91 -4.85
CA ASN A 77 5.87 -2.84 -4.72
C ASN A 77 6.38 -4.22 -4.29
N ALA A 78 5.66 -4.88 -3.38
CA ALA A 78 6.01 -6.23 -2.92
C ALA A 78 5.89 -7.29 -4.02
N TYR A 79 5.03 -7.05 -5.02
CA TYR A 79 4.70 -7.99 -6.08
C TYR A 79 4.89 -7.37 -7.47
N GLU A 80 5.01 -8.25 -8.46
CA GLU A 80 4.94 -7.85 -9.87
C GLU A 80 3.59 -7.19 -10.17
N THR A 81 3.56 -6.24 -11.10
CA THR A 81 2.32 -5.59 -11.52
C THR A 81 1.37 -6.61 -12.14
N THR A 82 0.17 -6.73 -11.57
CA THR A 82 -0.85 -7.65 -12.08
C THR A 82 -1.41 -7.19 -13.42
N TYR A 83 -1.89 -8.12 -14.23
CA TYR A 83 -2.47 -7.81 -15.53
C TYR A 83 -3.71 -6.93 -15.41
N ASN A 84 -4.51 -7.11 -14.35
CA ASN A 84 -5.66 -6.26 -14.08
C ASN A 84 -5.27 -4.80 -13.81
N LEU A 85 -4.30 -4.57 -12.93
CA LEU A 85 -3.80 -3.24 -12.63
C LEU A 85 -3.20 -2.59 -13.89
N TRP A 86 -2.40 -3.34 -14.65
CA TRP A 86 -1.85 -2.89 -15.93
C TRP A 86 -2.96 -2.49 -16.91
N TYR A 87 -3.95 -3.36 -17.12
CA TYR A 87 -5.01 -3.16 -18.11
C TYR A 87 -5.82 -1.90 -17.82
N ILE A 88 -6.23 -1.69 -16.56
CA ILE A 88 -6.98 -0.50 -16.15
C ILE A 88 -6.12 0.75 -16.33
N GLY A 89 -4.87 0.73 -15.85
CA GLY A 89 -3.96 1.86 -15.98
C GLY A 89 -3.64 2.20 -17.44
N ARG A 90 -3.44 1.19 -18.30
CA ARG A 90 -3.18 1.38 -19.74
C ARG A 90 -4.37 2.02 -20.44
N ILE A 91 -5.60 1.55 -20.19
CA ILE A 91 -6.80 2.13 -20.81
C ILE A 91 -6.98 3.59 -20.37
N TYR A 92 -6.76 3.89 -19.10
CA TYR A 92 -6.77 5.27 -18.60
C TYR A 92 -5.67 6.12 -19.28
N ALA A 93 -4.45 5.61 -19.37
CA ALA A 93 -3.33 6.30 -19.98
C ALA A 93 -3.57 6.60 -21.48
N GLU A 94 -4.10 5.63 -22.23
CA GLU A 94 -4.47 5.81 -23.65
C GLU A 94 -5.53 6.91 -23.84
N GLN A 95 -6.50 7.00 -22.92
CA GLN A 95 -7.48 8.10 -22.91
C GLN A 95 -6.85 9.46 -22.61
N ASN A 96 -5.70 9.49 -21.93
CA ASN A 96 -4.92 10.69 -21.61
C ASN A 96 -3.78 10.96 -22.60
N GLY A 97 -3.76 10.29 -23.76
CA GLY A 97 -2.82 10.57 -24.84
C GLY A 97 -1.50 9.83 -24.78
N TYR A 98 -1.31 8.92 -23.81
CA TYR A 98 -0.17 8.01 -23.81
C TYR A 98 -0.33 6.93 -24.88
N THR A 99 0.79 6.50 -25.47
CA THR A 99 0.81 5.47 -26.51
C THR A 99 1.68 4.31 -26.09
N PHE A 100 1.12 3.10 -26.18
CA PHE A 100 1.80 1.85 -25.87
C PHE A 100 2.16 1.10 -27.15
N ALA A 101 3.37 0.54 -27.20
CA ALA A 101 3.79 -0.35 -28.26
C ALA A 101 3.17 -1.73 -28.11
N ASN A 102 3.00 -2.21 -26.88
CA ASN A 102 2.37 -3.50 -26.59
C ASN A 102 1.23 -3.34 -25.57
N PRO A 103 0.06 -3.95 -25.83
CA PRO A 103 -1.08 -3.85 -24.91
C PRO A 103 -0.90 -4.71 -23.63
N GLY A 104 0.14 -5.56 -23.58
CA GLY A 104 0.38 -6.53 -22.52
C GLY A 104 -0.45 -7.81 -22.66
N GLN A 105 -0.17 -8.76 -21.78
CA GLN A 105 -0.82 -10.07 -21.73
C GLN A 105 -0.95 -10.57 -20.29
N GLU A 106 -2.05 -11.27 -20.01
CA GLU A 106 -2.28 -11.97 -18.75
C GLU A 106 -1.35 -13.19 -18.62
N GLY A 107 -0.33 -13.10 -17.76
CA GLY A 107 0.64 -14.17 -17.55
C GLY A 107 1.19 -14.75 -18.85
N SER A 108 1.50 -16.04 -18.88
CA SER A 108 2.05 -16.71 -20.07
C SER A 108 0.98 -17.20 -21.05
N GLY A 109 -0.25 -17.45 -20.59
CA GLY A 109 -1.32 -18.09 -21.38
C GLY A 109 -2.44 -17.17 -21.84
N GLY A 110 -2.45 -15.91 -21.40
CA GLY A 110 -3.48 -14.95 -21.74
C GLY A 110 -3.52 -14.54 -23.20
N LYS A 111 -4.65 -13.98 -23.64
CA LYS A 111 -4.75 -13.33 -24.95
C LYS A 111 -4.23 -11.89 -24.87
N ARG A 112 -3.27 -11.55 -25.71
CA ARG A 112 -2.69 -10.20 -25.80
C ARG A 112 -3.77 -9.12 -25.91
N GLY A 113 -3.75 -8.16 -25.00
CA GLY A 113 -4.67 -7.00 -24.94
C GLY A 113 -6.14 -7.31 -24.63
N ALA A 114 -6.51 -8.55 -24.35
CA ALA A 114 -7.88 -8.88 -23.96
C ALA A 114 -8.20 -8.36 -22.56
N ALA A 115 -9.50 -8.17 -22.26
CA ALA A 115 -9.91 -7.84 -20.89
C ALA A 115 -9.45 -8.94 -19.90
N PRO A 116 -9.05 -8.57 -18.66
CA PRO A 116 -8.62 -9.54 -17.65
C PRO A 116 -9.69 -10.60 -17.36
N THR A 117 -9.26 -11.85 -17.20
CA THR A 117 -10.15 -12.95 -16.82
C THR A 117 -10.27 -13.04 -15.30
N ALA A 118 -11.38 -13.59 -14.79
CA ALA A 118 -11.58 -13.73 -13.35
C ALA A 118 -10.54 -14.64 -12.66
N LEU A 119 -9.89 -15.53 -13.43
CA LEU A 119 -8.91 -16.49 -12.90
C LEU A 119 -7.46 -16.01 -13.03
N GLY A 120 -7.15 -15.17 -14.02
CA GLY A 120 -5.78 -14.71 -14.26
C GLY A 120 -5.58 -13.21 -14.08
N ASN A 121 -6.59 -12.46 -13.64
CA ASN A 121 -6.45 -11.03 -13.30
C ASN A 121 -5.27 -10.71 -12.36
N TYR A 122 -4.92 -11.62 -11.44
CA TYR A 122 -3.80 -11.49 -10.50
C TYR A 122 -2.46 -12.04 -11.04
N GLN A 123 -2.43 -12.61 -12.24
CA GLN A 123 -1.17 -12.98 -12.87
C GLN A 123 -0.40 -11.73 -13.28
N PRO A 124 0.94 -11.79 -13.35
CA PRO A 124 1.73 -10.64 -13.79
C PRO A 124 1.40 -10.27 -15.23
N VAL A 125 1.49 -8.98 -15.54
CA VAL A 125 1.52 -8.53 -16.93
C VAL A 125 2.78 -9.06 -17.61
N THR A 126 2.62 -9.63 -18.80
CA THR A 126 3.75 -10.05 -19.63
C THR A 126 3.65 -9.45 -21.03
N MET A 127 4.65 -9.73 -21.88
CA MET A 127 4.70 -9.27 -23.27
C MET A 127 4.65 -7.74 -23.42
N ILE A 128 5.16 -7.02 -22.43
CA ILE A 128 5.40 -5.57 -22.46
C ILE A 128 6.87 -5.30 -22.71
N SER A 129 7.18 -4.15 -23.30
CA SER A 129 8.55 -3.66 -23.40
C SER A 129 8.94 -2.81 -22.19
N TRP A 130 10.24 -2.56 -22.03
CA TRP A 130 10.73 -1.60 -21.04
C TRP A 130 10.16 -0.19 -21.28
N TYR A 131 9.91 0.17 -22.55
CA TYR A 131 9.31 1.45 -22.92
C TYR A 131 7.86 1.54 -22.42
N ASP A 132 7.07 0.49 -22.64
CA ASP A 132 5.69 0.42 -22.17
C ASP A 132 5.62 0.56 -20.64
N ALA A 133 6.55 -0.06 -19.92
CA ALA A 133 6.63 0.05 -18.46
C ALA A 133 6.88 1.49 -18.00
N VAL A 134 7.80 2.23 -18.64
CA VAL A 134 8.08 3.64 -18.32
C VAL A 134 6.87 4.53 -18.63
N VAL A 135 6.21 4.31 -19.77
CA VAL A 135 4.99 5.04 -20.14
C VAL A 135 3.90 4.82 -19.09
N TRP A 136 3.70 3.58 -18.65
CA TRP A 136 2.72 3.25 -17.62
C TRP A 136 3.04 3.87 -16.26
N CYS A 137 4.30 3.87 -15.83
CA CYS A 137 4.71 4.48 -14.57
C CYS A 137 4.53 6.01 -14.53
N ASN A 138 4.51 6.67 -15.70
CA ASN A 138 4.33 8.12 -15.79
C ASN A 138 2.85 8.55 -15.89
N ALA A 139 1.97 7.65 -16.32
CA ALA A 139 0.55 7.93 -16.53
C ALA A 139 -0.24 7.99 -15.22
#